data_AF-A0A942K2U9-F1
#
_entry.id   AF-A0A942K2U9-F1
#
_cell.length_a   1.000
_cell.length_b   1.000
_cell.length_c   1.000
_cell.angle_alpha   90.00
_cell.angle_beta   90.00
_cell.angle_gamma   90.00
#
_symmetry.space_group_name_H-M   'P 1'
#
loop_
_entity.id
_entity.type
_entity.pdbx_description
1 polymer ?
#
loop_
_entity_poly.entity_id
_entity_poly.type
_entity_poly.pdbx_seq_one_letter_code
_entity_poly.pdbx_strand_id
1 'polypeptide(L)'
;NEIGPRTGAARFGIVLLTPDDIGYAKAVGDKEAQPRARQNVVLEMGMLISAFGRKNVAILKKQHLDVPSDAQGILYIPFNDHVKEAVPKLVDRLRSAGFVLNPEAITRASS
;
A
#
# COMPACT_ATOMS: atom_id res chain seq x y z
N ASN A 1 13.92 18.96 -24.86
CA ASN A 1 14.05 17.68 -24.13
C ASN A 1 12.69 17.23 -23.66
N GLU A 2 11.87 16.73 -24.58
CA GLU A 2 10.63 16.04 -24.21
C GLU A 2 10.99 14.59 -23.90
N ILE A 3 10.92 14.21 -22.63
CA ILE A 3 11.03 12.82 -22.21
C ILE A 3 9.63 12.23 -22.37
N GLY A 4 9.35 11.64 -23.53
CA GLY A 4 8.21 10.74 -23.69
C GLY A 4 8.25 9.61 -22.65
N PRO A 5 7.12 8.97 -22.32
CA PRO A 5 7.08 7.91 -21.32
C PRO A 5 8.06 6.79 -21.73
N ARG A 6 9.05 6.51 -20.87
CA ARG A 6 10.02 5.44 -21.11
C ARG A 6 9.25 4.12 -21.29
N THR A 7 9.42 3.48 -22.44
CA THR A 7 8.94 2.13 -22.69
C THR A 7 9.51 1.20 -21.60
N GLY A 8 8.66 0.56 -20.80
CA GLY A 8 9.07 -0.28 -19.67
C GLY A 8 9.08 0.38 -18.29
N ALA A 9 8.66 1.64 -18.15
CA ALA A 9 8.47 2.26 -16.83
C ALA A 9 7.25 1.68 -16.10
N ALA A 10 7.38 1.47 -14.78
CA ALA A 10 6.25 1.13 -13.93
C ALA A 10 5.17 2.22 -14.00
N ARG A 11 3.90 1.82 -14.05
CA ARG A 11 2.73 2.72 -14.14
C ARG A 11 1.89 2.73 -12.87
N PHE A 12 2.17 1.84 -11.93
CA PHE A 12 1.39 1.63 -10.72
C PHE A 12 2.27 1.08 -9.60
N GLY A 13 2.08 1.58 -8.38
CA GLY A 13 2.75 1.10 -7.17
C GLY A 13 1.82 0.30 -6.27
N ILE A 14 2.30 -0.81 -5.72
CA ILE A 14 1.60 -1.55 -4.67
C ILE A 14 2.50 -1.57 -3.44
N VAL A 15 1.97 -1.14 -2.30
CA VAL A 15 2.67 -1.14 -1.01
C VAL A 15 1.98 -2.13 -0.09
N LEU A 16 2.76 -2.97 0.58
CA LEU A 16 2.28 -3.86 1.63
C LEU A 16 2.74 -3.31 2.99
N LEU A 17 1.79 -2.93 3.84
CA LEU A 17 2.05 -2.50 5.21
C LEU A 17 1.72 -3.65 6.16
N THR A 18 2.76 -4.27 6.70
CA THR A 18 2.70 -5.35 7.68
C THR A 18 3.36 -4.92 8.99
N PRO A 19 2.97 -5.54 10.13
CA PRO A 19 3.48 -5.18 11.46
C PRO A 19 4.89 -5.76 11.69
N ASP A 20 5.86 -5.28 10.91
CA ASP A 20 7.24 -5.81 10.91
C ASP A 20 8.10 -5.21 12.03
N ASP A 21 7.71 -4.04 12.55
CA ASP A 21 8.37 -3.33 13.65
C ASP A 21 7.39 -3.09 14.81
N ILE A 22 7.93 -2.79 15.99
CA ILE A 22 7.19 -2.23 17.12
C ILE A 22 7.63 -0.77 17.32
N GLY A 23 6.73 0.11 17.75
CA GLY A 23 7.08 1.46 18.16
C GLY A 23 6.20 1.98 19.28
N TYR A 24 6.68 3.03 19.94
CA TYR A 24 5.97 3.72 21.01
C TYR A 24 6.50 5.15 21.15
N ALA A 25 5.66 6.04 21.66
CA ALA A 25 6.08 7.39 22.00
C ALA A 25 7.04 7.34 23.19
N LYS A 26 8.16 8.08 23.12
CA LYS A 26 9.14 8.17 24.22
C LYS A 26 8.50 8.60 25.55
N ALA A 27 7.46 9.43 25.50
CA ALA A 27 6.76 9.94 26.67
C ALA A 27 5.99 8.86 27.44
N VAL A 28 5.54 7.79 26.77
CA VAL A 28 4.72 6.74 27.38
C VAL A 28 5.51 5.44 27.60
N GLY A 29 6.59 5.26 26.83
CA GLY A 29 7.50 4.13 26.99
C GLY A 29 6.96 2.84 26.37
N ASP A 30 7.64 1.75 26.68
CA ASP A 30 7.41 0.40 26.13
C ASP A 30 6.03 -0.19 26.49
N LYS A 31 5.37 0.33 27.51
CA LYS A 31 4.01 -0.08 27.92
C LYS A 31 2.95 0.16 26.84
N GLU A 32 3.19 1.09 25.93
CA GLU A 32 2.33 1.36 24.77
C GLU A 32 2.99 0.97 23.44
N ALA A 33 3.86 -0.04 23.47
CA ALA A 33 4.39 -0.67 22.27
C ALA A 33 3.26 -1.15 21.35
N GLN A 34 3.16 -0.53 20.17
CA GLN A 34 2.19 -0.91 19.13
C GLN A 34 2.91 -1.49 17.90
N PRO A 35 2.31 -2.48 17.22
CA PRO A 35 2.81 -2.94 15.93
C PRO A 35 2.72 -1.83 14.88
N ARG A 36 3.79 -1.64 14.12
CA ARG A 36 3.87 -0.61 13.07
C ARG A 36 4.58 -1.14 11.82
N ALA A 37 4.36 -0.48 10.70
CA ALA A 37 5.14 -0.74 9.50
C ALA A 37 6.60 -0.29 9.69
N ARG A 38 7.53 -0.98 9.05
CA ARG A 38 8.94 -0.59 9.05
C ARG A 38 9.11 0.81 8.46
N GLN A 39 9.99 1.63 9.06
CA GLN A 39 10.11 3.06 8.67
C GLN A 39 10.49 3.23 7.20
N ASN A 40 11.39 2.38 6.69
CA ASN A 40 11.79 2.41 5.28
C ASN A 40 10.59 2.18 4.35
N VAL A 41 9.66 1.31 4.73
CA VAL A 41 8.44 1.04 3.94
C VAL A 41 7.51 2.27 3.94
N VAL A 42 7.41 2.98 5.06
CA VAL A 42 6.62 4.23 5.13
C VAL A 42 7.25 5.33 4.26
N LEU A 43 8.57 5.44 4.24
CA LEU A 43 9.29 6.38 3.38
C LEU A 43 9.07 6.04 1.89
N GLU A 44 9.29 4.77 1.51
CA GLU A 44 9.11 4.28 0.13
C GLU A 44 7.66 4.43 -0.34
N MET A 45 6.68 4.24 0.56
CA MET A 45 5.27 4.53 0.29
C MET A 45 5.06 5.99 -0.09
N GLY A 46 5.64 6.93 0.67
CA GLY A 46 5.58 8.36 0.36
C GLY A 46 6.22 8.69 -1.00
N MET A 47 7.37 8.09 -1.29
CA MET A 47 8.07 8.24 -2.57
C MET A 47 7.24 7.69 -3.75
N LEU A 48 6.59 6.53 -3.59
CA LEU A 48 5.70 5.94 -4.59
C LEU A 48 4.49 6.83 -4.87
N ILE A 49 3.87 7.38 -3.82
CA ILE A 49 2.75 8.32 -3.96
C ILE A 49 3.21 9.57 -4.71
N SER A 50 4.40 10.10 -4.40
CA SER A 50 4.97 11.26 -5.09
C SER A 50 5.26 10.97 -6.57
N ALA A 51 5.84 9.81 -6.87
CA ALA A 51 6.26 9.43 -8.22
C ALA A 51 5.07 9.08 -9.14
N PHE A 52 4.07 8.34 -8.66
CA PHE A 52 2.97 7.86 -9.49
C PHE A 52 1.66 8.63 -9.29
N GLY A 53 1.53 9.39 -8.21
CA GLY A 53 0.30 10.01 -7.78
C GLY A 53 -0.63 9.03 -7.07
N ARG A 54 -1.45 9.54 -6.14
CA ARG A 54 -2.36 8.74 -5.29
C ARG A 54 -3.30 7.80 -6.05
N LYS A 55 -3.70 8.15 -7.28
CA LYS A 55 -4.60 7.33 -8.12
C LYS A 55 -3.92 6.07 -8.69
N ASN A 56 -2.60 6.07 -8.80
CA ASN A 56 -1.80 5.00 -9.37
C ASN A 56 -1.02 4.23 -8.28
N VAL A 57 -1.48 4.30 -7.03
CA VAL A 57 -0.91 3.53 -5.92
C VAL A 57 -2.04 2.83 -5.15
N ALA A 58 -1.81 1.59 -4.77
CA ALA A 58 -2.63 0.86 -3.81
C ALA A 58 -1.79 0.48 -2.58
N ILE A 59 -2.33 0.72 -1.39
CA ILE A 59 -1.64 0.42 -0.14
C ILE A 59 -2.47 -0.63 0.59
N LEU A 60 -1.94 -1.84 0.64
CA LEU A 60 -2.53 -2.97 1.33
C LEU A 60 -2.08 -2.91 2.78
N LYS A 61 -3.00 -2.74 3.72
CA LYS A 61 -2.69 -2.56 5.14
C LYS A 61 -3.24 -3.73 5.95
N LYS A 62 -2.35 -4.44 6.66
CA LYS A 62 -2.76 -5.40 7.68
C LYS A 62 -3.44 -4.66 8.84
N GLN A 63 -4.56 -5.18 9.35
CA GLN A 63 -5.24 -4.60 10.51
C GLN A 63 -4.33 -4.56 11.75
N HIS A 64 -4.73 -3.76 12.74
CA HIS A 64 -4.01 -3.58 14.01
C HIS A 64 -2.57 -3.07 13.86
N LEU A 65 -2.38 -2.15 12.90
CA LEU A 65 -1.12 -1.50 12.62
C LEU A 65 -1.25 0.01 12.84
N ASP A 66 -0.37 0.55 13.68
CA ASP A 66 -0.26 1.98 13.91
C ASP A 66 0.32 2.69 12.68
N VAL A 67 -0.27 3.83 12.34
CA VAL A 67 0.07 4.61 11.15
C VAL A 67 0.35 6.05 11.59
N PRO A 68 1.45 6.67 11.12
CA PRO A 68 1.77 8.05 11.47
C PRO A 68 0.62 9.00 11.15
N SER A 69 0.43 10.02 12.00
CA SER A 69 -0.58 11.06 11.79
C SER A 69 -0.47 11.74 10.43
N ASP A 70 0.76 11.91 9.92
CA ASP A 70 1.02 12.54 8.61
C ASP A 70 0.52 11.70 7.43
N ALA A 71 0.28 10.41 7.65
CA ALA A 71 -0.30 9.50 6.66
C ALA A 71 -1.83 9.37 6.79
N GLN A 72 -2.46 10.12 7.71
CA GLN A 72 -3.91 10.20 7.80
C GLN A 72 -4.50 10.81 6.52
N GLY A 73 -5.58 10.20 6.00
CA GLY A 73 -6.20 10.59 4.73
C GLY A 73 -5.69 9.84 3.50
N ILE A 74 -4.71 8.94 3.66
CA ILE A 74 -4.36 7.95 2.64
C ILE A 74 -5.44 6.85 2.61
N LEU A 75 -5.83 6.42 1.42
CA LEU A 75 -6.74 5.28 1.25
C LEU A 75 -5.95 3.97 1.40
N TYR A 76 -6.36 3.16 2.37
CA TYR A 76 -5.83 1.83 2.60
C TYR A 76 -6.83 0.76 2.15
N ILE A 77 -6.31 -0.33 1.58
CA ILE A 77 -7.07 -1.56 1.34
C ILE A 77 -6.77 -2.49 2.52
N PRO A 78 -7.71 -2.69 3.46
CA PRO A 78 -7.47 -3.51 4.62
C PRO A 78 -7.44 -5.00 4.25
N PHE A 79 -6.60 -5.76 4.96
CA PHE A 79 -6.67 -7.22 5.03
C PHE A 79 -6.33 -7.68 6.45
N ASN A 80 -6.81 -8.86 6.86
CA ASN A 80 -6.55 -9.43 8.17
C ASN A 80 -5.51 -10.55 8.10
N ASP A 81 -5.90 -11.67 7.52
CA ASP A 81 -5.16 -12.92 7.58
C ASP A 81 -4.35 -13.13 6.31
N HIS A 82 -4.98 -12.90 5.16
CA HIS A 82 -4.33 -13.08 3.86
C HIS A 82 -4.56 -11.89 2.94
N VAL A 83 -3.52 -11.52 2.18
CA VAL A 83 -3.59 -10.46 1.16
C VAL A 83 -4.64 -10.72 0.06
N LYS A 84 -5.18 -11.95 -0.02
CA LYS A 84 -6.25 -12.32 -0.96
C LYS A 84 -7.54 -11.54 -0.68
N GLU A 85 -7.78 -11.20 0.58
CA GLU A 85 -8.91 -10.35 1.00
C GLU A 85 -8.89 -8.97 0.33
N ALA A 86 -7.69 -8.49 -0.03
CA ALA A 86 -7.51 -7.21 -0.70
C ALA A 86 -7.74 -7.25 -2.21
N VAL A 87 -7.78 -8.44 -2.83
CA VAL A 87 -7.81 -8.61 -4.29
C VAL A 87 -8.99 -7.88 -4.95
N PRO A 88 -10.23 -7.97 -4.47
CA PRO A 88 -11.36 -7.28 -5.10
C PRO A 88 -11.14 -5.76 -5.20
N LYS A 89 -10.75 -5.12 -4.10
CA LYS A 89 -10.48 -3.67 -4.07
C LYS A 89 -9.23 -3.29 -4.86
N LEU A 90 -8.21 -4.15 -4.88
CA LEU A 90 -7.00 -3.92 -5.67
C LEU A 90 -7.31 -3.95 -7.17
N VAL A 91 -8.17 -4.89 -7.61
CA VAL A 91 -8.67 -4.96 -9.00
C VAL A 91 -9.39 -3.68 -9.39
N ASP A 92 -10.26 -3.15 -8.52
CA ASP A 92 -10.96 -1.89 -8.79
C ASP A 92 -10.00 -0.71 -8.94
N ARG A 93 -8.95 -0.66 -8.11
CA ARG A 93 -7.90 0.38 -8.21
C ARG A 93 -7.10 0.27 -9.49
N LEU A 94 -6.68 -0.94 -9.87
CA LEU A 94 -5.97 -1.19 -11.12
C LEU A 94 -6.82 -0.81 -12.34
N ARG A 95 -8.11 -1.20 -12.35
CA ARG A 95 -9.05 -0.80 -13.42
C ARG A 95 -9.21 0.72 -13.49
N SER A 96 -9.34 1.38 -12.34
CA SER A 96 -9.44 2.86 -12.26
C SER A 96 -8.17 3.56 -12.76
N ALA A 97 -7.00 2.91 -12.65
CA ALA A 97 -5.74 3.38 -13.20
C ALA A 97 -5.54 3.02 -14.69
N GLY A 98 -6.54 2.41 -15.33
CA GLY A 98 -6.53 2.06 -16.76
C GLY A 98 -5.88 0.73 -17.11
N PHE A 99 -5.73 -0.18 -16.15
CA PHE A 99 -5.25 -1.54 -16.41
C PHE A 99 -6.40 -2.45 -16.87
N VAL A 100 -6.17 -3.16 -17.97
CA VAL A 100 -7.05 -4.24 -18.43
C VAL A 100 -6.57 -5.54 -17.81
N LEU A 101 -7.44 -6.20 -17.04
CA LEU A 101 -7.11 -7.41 -16.29
C LEU A 101 -7.89 -8.61 -16.84
N ASN A 102 -7.21 -9.74 -17.00
CA ASN A 102 -7.83 -11.00 -17.40
C ASN A 102 -8.70 -11.55 -16.23
N PRO A 103 -10.00 -11.83 -16.43
CA PRO A 103 -10.87 -12.44 -15.42
C PRO A 103 -10.32 -13.72 -14.79
N GLU A 104 -9.70 -14.60 -15.56
CA GLU A 104 -9.14 -15.86 -15.04
C GLU A 104 -7.98 -15.61 -14.07
N ALA A 105 -7.15 -14.60 -14.35
CA ALA A 105 -6.06 -14.21 -13.46
C ALA A 105 -6.59 -13.64 -12.14
N ILE A 106 -7.70 -12.90 -12.19
CA ILE A 106 -8.38 -12.38 -10.99
C ILE A 106 -8.93 -13.54 -10.15
N THR A 107 -9.60 -14.51 -10.78
CA THR A 107 -10.14 -15.68 -10.08
C THR A 107 -9.03 -16.46 -9.37
N ARG A 108 -7.92 -16.73 -10.06
CA ARG A 108 -6.75 -17.41 -9.46
C ARG A 108 -6.11 -16.63 -8.32
N ALA A 109 -6.10 -15.29 -8.41
CA ALA A 109 -5.57 -14.44 -7.36
C ALA A 109 -6.48 -14.40 -6.12
N SER A 110 -7.78 -14.65 -6.30
CA SER A 110 -8.78 -14.60 -5.24
C SER A 110 -9.02 -15.96 -4.57
N SER A 111 -8.77 -17.06 -5.28
CA SER A 111 -8.80 -18.44 -4.77
C SER A 111 -7.63 -18.73 -3.84
#